data_AF-A0A6I6CWA8-F1
#
_entry.id   AF-A0A6I6CWA8-F1
#
_cell.length_a   1.000
_cell.length_b   1.000
_cell.length_c   1.000
_cell.angle_alpha   90.00
_cell.angle_beta   90.00
_cell.angle_gamma   90.00
#
_symmetry.space_group_name_H-M   'P 1'
#
loop_
_entity.id
_entity.type
_entity.pdbx_description
1 polymer ?
#
loop_
_entity_poly.entity_id
_entity_poly.type
_entity_poly.pdbx_seq_one_letter_code
_entity_poly.pdbx_strand_id
1 'polypeptide(L)'
;MQTDQILMTFFAGVLLLGVLGFFLGRSKAARVRAGGTHMHSQPDQYAWFTVLSAAGPAVVVAMVAAIVLGVFENAFPGWLAVVGALGLGAFGLFVGLNRVRPELRARDSLERAVKWLLIGAASISILATFGILFSILFEAIRFFQMESFWYFITGTNWAPGDAFLEGAGRAEATEGPSGNFGALPLFAGTFMITAIAMLVAVPIGVSAAIYMSEYAPPKVRDVAKPVLEVLAGIPTVVYGFFAAITVAPLIVSAADSVGLEASFNNALAPGIVMGIMIIPFISSLSDDVISSVPTAMRQGSLALGTTRNETIRHVVLPAALPGIVSATLLGVSRALGETMIVVMAAGMRPNLTANPLEDMTTVTVSIVSALTGDNEFESAATLSAFALGLMLFVVTLALNFVSVVMIRRFREKYAVNNL
;
A
#
# COMPACT_ATOMS: atom_id res chain seq x y z
N MET A 1 -11.34 -32.24 15.63
CA MET A 1 -11.90 -31.04 14.98
C MET A 1 -10.85 -30.51 14.03
N GLN A 2 -11.24 -30.21 12.79
CA GLN A 2 -10.35 -29.51 11.86
C GLN A 2 -10.11 -28.06 12.34
N THR A 3 -9.01 -27.44 11.93
CA THR A 3 -8.59 -26.11 12.40
C THR A 3 -9.64 -25.02 12.15
N ASP A 4 -10.31 -25.08 11.01
CA ASP A 4 -11.45 -24.24 10.63
C ASP A 4 -12.61 -24.36 11.64
N GLN A 5 -12.97 -25.58 12.05
CA GLN A 5 -14.02 -25.82 13.04
C GLN A 5 -13.64 -25.29 14.43
N ILE A 6 -12.36 -25.41 14.82
CA ILE A 6 -11.84 -24.88 16.08
C ILE A 6 -11.94 -23.36 16.09
N LEU A 7 -11.53 -22.71 15.00
CA LEU A 7 -11.62 -21.25 14.87
C LEU A 7 -13.08 -20.78 14.85
N MET A 8 -13.93 -21.43 14.07
CA MET A 8 -15.36 -21.09 13.97
C MET A 8 -16.06 -21.20 15.32
N THR A 9 -15.82 -22.28 16.06
CA THR A 9 -16.42 -22.49 17.40
C THR A 9 -15.92 -21.47 18.42
N PHE A 10 -14.62 -21.12 18.38
CA PHE A 10 -14.07 -20.06 19.21
C PHE A 10 -14.70 -18.70 18.92
N PHE A 11 -14.71 -18.26 17.66
CA PHE A 11 -15.26 -16.96 17.28
C PHE A 11 -16.76 -16.86 17.55
N ALA A 12 -17.52 -17.92 17.26
CA ALA A 12 -18.94 -17.99 17.58
C ALA A 12 -19.17 -17.89 19.10
N GLY A 13 -18.37 -18.61 19.90
CA GLY A 13 -18.47 -18.57 21.37
C GLY A 13 -18.14 -17.19 21.96
N VAL A 14 -17.06 -16.55 21.50
CA VAL A 14 -16.68 -15.20 21.96
C VAL A 14 -17.73 -14.17 21.53
N LEU A 15 -18.28 -14.28 20.32
CA LEU A 15 -19.34 -13.40 19.84
C LEU A 15 -20.61 -13.54 20.68
N LEU A 16 -21.02 -14.77 21.00
CA LEU A 16 -22.16 -15.02 21.90
C LEU A 16 -21.93 -14.45 23.30
N LEU A 17 -20.76 -14.68 23.89
CA LEU A 17 -20.39 -14.12 25.20
C LEU A 17 -20.36 -12.59 25.17
N GLY A 18 -19.88 -12.00 24.07
CA GLY A 18 -19.87 -10.55 23.85
C GLY A 18 -21.28 -9.98 23.76
N VAL A 19 -22.14 -10.56 22.92
CA VAL A 19 -23.55 -10.15 22.76
C VAL A 19 -24.30 -10.24 24.10
N LEU A 20 -24.17 -11.38 24.81
CA LEU A 20 -24.75 -11.55 26.14
C LEU A 20 -24.22 -10.51 27.12
N GLY A 21 -22.89 -10.30 27.14
CA GLY A 21 -22.25 -9.30 27.98
C GLY A 21 -22.75 -7.88 27.70
N PHE A 22 -22.94 -7.52 26.44
CA PHE A 22 -23.44 -6.21 26.04
C PHE A 22 -24.85 -5.98 26.60
N PHE A 23 -25.80 -6.86 26.30
CA PHE A 23 -27.19 -6.69 26.74
C PHE A 23 -27.36 -6.79 28.26
N LEU A 24 -26.66 -7.73 28.92
CA LEU A 24 -26.72 -7.89 30.37
C LEU A 24 -26.08 -6.70 31.10
N GLY A 25 -24.93 -6.22 30.63
CA GLY A 25 -24.26 -5.03 31.18
C GLY A 25 -25.10 -3.77 31.01
N ARG A 26 -25.64 -3.55 29.80
CA ARG A 26 -26.52 -2.41 29.48
C ARG A 26 -27.78 -2.42 30.33
N SER A 27 -28.48 -3.55 30.38
CA SER A 27 -29.74 -3.67 31.13
C SER A 27 -29.55 -3.52 32.63
N LYS A 28 -28.41 -3.99 33.18
CA LYS A 28 -28.07 -3.79 34.59
C LYS A 28 -27.80 -2.32 34.89
N ALA A 29 -26.96 -1.65 34.09
CA ALA A 29 -26.65 -0.23 34.26
C ALA A 29 -27.89 0.67 34.07
N ALA A 30 -28.74 0.37 33.09
CA ALA A 30 -29.97 1.10 32.85
C ALA A 30 -30.97 0.95 34.00
N ARG A 31 -31.12 -0.25 34.58
CA ARG A 31 -31.97 -0.49 35.76
C ARG A 31 -31.50 0.30 36.98
N VAL A 32 -30.19 0.31 37.25
CA VAL A 32 -29.61 1.06 38.38
C VAL A 32 -29.84 2.57 38.20
N ARG A 33 -29.66 3.08 36.97
CA ARG A 33 -29.95 4.48 36.65
C ARG A 33 -31.43 4.84 36.75
N ALA A 34 -32.32 3.96 36.29
CA ALA A 34 -33.77 4.13 36.40
C ALA A 34 -34.25 4.15 37.87
N GLY A 35 -33.52 3.49 38.78
CA GLY A 35 -33.74 3.54 40.22
C GLY A 35 -33.32 4.85 40.90
N GLY A 36 -32.88 5.87 40.15
CA GLY A 36 -32.51 7.20 40.66
C GLY A 36 -31.03 7.36 41.03
N THR A 37 -30.23 6.29 40.95
CA THR A 37 -28.80 6.35 41.25
C THR A 37 -28.02 6.96 40.08
N HIS A 38 -27.23 8.00 40.35
CA HIS A 38 -26.35 8.59 39.34
C HIS A 38 -25.18 7.65 39.03
N MET A 39 -25.10 7.16 37.79
CA MET A 39 -23.99 6.33 37.31
C MET A 39 -22.88 7.23 36.76
N HIS A 40 -21.60 6.91 37.02
CA HIS A 40 -20.48 7.70 36.51
C HIS A 40 -20.37 7.65 34.97
N SER A 41 -20.72 6.53 34.34
CA SER A 41 -20.60 6.31 32.89
C SER A 41 -21.99 6.07 32.24
N GLN A 42 -22.09 6.19 30.91
CA GLN A 42 -23.33 5.87 30.21
C GLN A 42 -23.60 4.35 30.20
N PRO A 43 -24.87 3.89 30.19
CA PRO A 43 -25.19 2.46 30.16
C PRO A 43 -24.50 1.69 29.02
N ASP A 44 -24.32 2.31 27.86
CA ASP A 44 -23.64 1.71 26.71
C ASP A 44 -22.13 1.50 26.97
N GLN A 45 -21.50 2.35 27.80
CA GLN A 45 -20.10 2.18 28.19
C GLN A 45 -19.91 1.02 29.18
N TYR A 46 -20.88 0.80 30.08
CA TYR A 46 -20.90 -0.40 30.93
C TYR A 46 -21.12 -1.67 30.11
N ALA A 47 -21.92 -1.61 29.04
CA ALA A 47 -22.14 -2.71 28.10
C ALA A 47 -20.84 -3.11 27.38
N TRP A 48 -20.07 -2.13 26.89
CA TRP A 48 -18.77 -2.39 26.29
C TRP A 48 -17.71 -2.85 27.30
N PHE A 49 -17.76 -2.37 28.54
CA PHE A 49 -16.90 -2.87 29.62
C PHE A 49 -17.17 -4.35 29.94
N THR A 50 -18.44 -4.78 29.99
CA THR A 50 -18.79 -6.19 30.21
C THR A 50 -18.41 -7.07 29.03
N VAL A 51 -18.52 -6.57 27.80
CA VAL A 51 -17.96 -7.22 26.59
C VAL A 51 -16.46 -7.40 26.72
N LEU A 52 -15.71 -6.34 27.07
CA LEU A 52 -14.25 -6.42 27.24
C LEU A 52 -13.85 -7.40 28.35
N SER A 53 -14.60 -7.41 29.46
CA SER A 53 -14.35 -8.34 30.56
C SER A 53 -14.59 -9.80 30.17
N ALA A 54 -15.53 -10.06 29.25
CA ALA A 54 -15.84 -11.38 28.74
C ALA A 54 -14.89 -11.81 27.60
N ALA A 55 -14.77 -11.01 26.55
CA ALA A 55 -14.01 -11.33 25.36
C ALA A 55 -12.49 -11.19 25.56
N GLY A 56 -12.03 -10.22 26.36
CA GLY A 56 -10.60 -9.94 26.56
C GLY A 56 -9.80 -11.16 27.04
N PRO A 57 -10.15 -11.77 28.19
CA PRO A 57 -9.47 -12.95 28.69
C PRO A 57 -9.53 -14.14 27.72
N ALA A 58 -10.70 -14.36 27.08
CA ALA A 58 -10.86 -15.44 26.11
C ALA A 58 -9.91 -15.29 24.91
N VAL A 59 -9.79 -14.07 24.36
CA VAL A 59 -8.89 -13.78 23.25
C VAL A 59 -7.43 -13.92 23.65
N VAL A 60 -7.03 -13.39 24.82
CA VAL A 60 -5.63 -13.52 25.30
C VAL A 60 -5.25 -14.98 25.48
N VAL A 61 -6.12 -15.79 26.09
CA VAL A 61 -5.85 -17.22 26.32
C VAL A 61 -5.80 -17.99 25.02
N ALA A 62 -6.71 -17.71 24.08
CA ALA A 62 -6.69 -18.34 22.77
C ALA A 62 -5.42 -17.98 21.98
N MET A 63 -4.96 -16.74 22.04
CA MET A 63 -3.68 -16.33 21.42
C MET A 63 -2.49 -17.05 22.05
N VAL A 64 -2.41 -17.09 23.39
CA VAL A 64 -1.32 -17.79 24.09
C VAL A 64 -1.34 -19.28 23.75
N ALA A 65 -2.52 -19.91 23.76
CA ALA A 65 -2.66 -21.31 23.41
C ALA A 65 -2.27 -21.58 21.95
N ALA A 66 -2.63 -20.70 21.01
CA ALA A 66 -2.22 -20.80 19.61
C ALA A 66 -0.69 -20.70 19.46
N ILE A 67 -0.04 -19.79 20.18
CA ILE A 67 1.43 -19.67 20.20
C ILE A 67 2.06 -20.95 20.75
N VAL A 68 1.56 -21.47 21.88
CA VAL A 68 2.08 -22.71 22.49
C VAL A 68 1.93 -23.89 21.55
N LEU A 69 0.79 -24.05 20.89
CA LEU A 69 0.56 -25.12 19.91
C LEU A 69 1.42 -24.97 18.65
N GLY A 70 1.76 -23.74 18.27
CA GLY A 70 2.66 -23.47 17.15
C GLY A 70 4.14 -23.72 17.46
N VAL A 71 4.56 -23.54 18.72
CA VAL A 71 5.95 -23.77 19.16
C VAL A 71 6.18 -25.21 19.61
N PHE A 72 5.22 -25.78 20.33
CA PHE A 72 5.28 -27.12 20.90
C PHE A 72 4.22 -27.98 20.23
N GLU A 73 4.62 -28.72 19.20
CA GLU A 73 3.74 -29.67 18.55
C GLU A 73 3.15 -30.65 19.58
N ASN A 74 1.84 -30.87 19.50
CA ASN A 74 1.09 -31.78 20.37
C ASN A 74 1.09 -31.46 21.88
N ALA A 75 1.36 -30.21 22.28
CA ALA A 75 1.28 -29.81 23.70
C ALA A 75 -0.09 -30.14 24.34
N PHE A 76 -1.19 -29.90 23.61
CA PHE A 76 -2.54 -30.31 24.00
C PHE A 76 -3.50 -30.27 22.78
N PRO A 77 -4.65 -30.96 22.84
CA PRO A 77 -5.68 -30.85 21.81
C PRO A 77 -6.22 -29.42 21.65
N GLY A 78 -6.30 -28.90 20.42
CA GLY A 78 -6.78 -27.53 20.14
C GLY A 78 -8.21 -27.24 20.62
N TRP A 79 -9.07 -28.25 20.74
CA TRP A 79 -10.41 -28.06 21.30
C TRP A 79 -10.40 -27.73 22.80
N LEU A 80 -9.42 -28.24 23.56
CA LEU A 80 -9.25 -27.89 24.99
C LEU A 80 -8.83 -26.44 25.14
N ALA A 81 -8.04 -25.91 24.19
CA ALA A 81 -7.69 -24.49 24.12
C ALA A 81 -8.95 -23.61 24.04
N VAL A 82 -9.87 -23.98 23.15
CA VAL A 82 -11.12 -23.24 22.93
C VAL A 82 -12.03 -23.33 24.14
N VAL A 83 -12.20 -24.52 24.72
CA VAL A 83 -13.00 -24.70 25.94
C VAL A 83 -12.43 -23.89 27.10
N GLY A 84 -11.11 -23.91 27.30
CA GLY A 84 -10.44 -23.11 28.31
C GLY A 84 -10.60 -21.60 28.09
N ALA A 85 -10.44 -21.14 26.86
CA ALA A 85 -10.61 -19.74 26.48
C ALA A 85 -12.05 -19.26 26.71
N LEU A 86 -13.05 -20.01 26.25
CA LEU A 86 -14.47 -19.68 26.44
C LEU A 86 -14.88 -19.78 27.92
N GLY A 87 -14.36 -20.76 28.67
CA GLY A 87 -14.57 -20.87 30.11
C GLY A 87 -14.06 -19.66 30.87
N LEU A 88 -12.85 -19.20 30.56
CA LEU A 88 -12.31 -17.95 31.11
C LEU A 88 -13.09 -16.72 30.65
N GLY A 89 -13.62 -16.72 29.43
CA GLY A 89 -14.50 -15.66 28.95
C GLY A 89 -15.83 -15.59 29.70
N ALA A 90 -16.44 -16.74 30.00
CA ALA A 90 -17.65 -16.82 30.81
C ALA A 90 -17.39 -16.37 32.27
N PHE A 91 -16.24 -16.75 32.83
CA PHE A 91 -15.81 -16.24 34.14
C PHE A 91 -15.58 -14.72 34.11
N GLY A 92 -14.94 -14.22 33.06
CA GLY A 92 -14.74 -12.79 32.82
C GLY A 92 -16.05 -12.02 32.68
N LEU A 93 -17.06 -12.60 32.02
CA LEU A 93 -18.42 -12.07 31.95
C LEU A 93 -19.06 -11.97 33.33
N PHE A 94 -18.98 -13.03 34.13
CA PHE A 94 -19.51 -13.04 35.50
C PHE A 94 -18.87 -11.95 36.36
N VAL A 95 -17.53 -11.83 36.34
CA VAL A 95 -16.80 -10.79 37.07
C VAL A 95 -17.16 -9.40 36.54
N GLY A 96 -17.24 -9.22 35.23
CA GLY A 96 -17.60 -7.96 34.57
C GLY A 96 -18.99 -7.49 35.02
N LEU A 97 -19.99 -8.37 35.01
CA LEU A 97 -21.34 -8.08 35.47
C LEU A 97 -21.37 -7.71 36.96
N ASN A 98 -20.60 -8.39 37.80
CA ASN A 98 -20.53 -8.09 39.24
C ASN A 98 -19.84 -6.75 39.56
N ARG A 99 -18.98 -6.27 38.66
CA ARG A 99 -18.30 -4.98 38.75
C ARG A 99 -19.12 -3.81 38.22
N VAL A 100 -20.23 -4.03 37.51
CA VAL A 100 -21.15 -2.95 37.11
C VAL A 100 -21.79 -2.34 38.36
N ARG A 101 -21.16 -1.27 38.85
CA ARG A 101 -21.54 -0.47 40.02
C ARG A 101 -21.41 1.02 39.69
N PRO A 102 -22.11 1.93 40.40
CA PRO A 102 -22.10 3.36 40.11
C PRO A 102 -20.71 4.01 40.12
N GLU A 103 -19.81 3.51 40.98
CA GLU A 103 -18.47 4.06 41.19
C GLU A 103 -17.47 3.62 40.10
N LEU A 104 -17.81 2.57 39.33
CA LEU A 104 -16.92 2.05 38.29
C LEU A 104 -16.84 3.05 37.13
N ARG A 105 -15.61 3.48 36.83
CA ARG A 105 -15.27 4.29 35.65
C ARG A 105 -15.14 3.40 34.40
N ALA A 106 -16.27 2.90 33.91
CA ALA A 106 -16.32 2.03 32.74
C ALA A 106 -15.74 2.71 31.48
N ARG A 107 -15.95 4.04 31.35
CA ARG A 107 -15.37 4.86 30.28
C ARG A 107 -13.84 4.77 30.26
N ASP A 108 -13.18 5.02 31.40
CA ASP A 108 -11.71 5.02 31.50
C ASP A 108 -11.12 3.65 31.13
N SER A 109 -11.83 2.57 31.45
CA SER A 109 -11.43 1.21 31.11
C SER A 109 -11.54 0.94 29.61
N LEU A 110 -12.61 1.40 28.98
CA LEU A 110 -12.80 1.32 27.53
C LEU A 110 -11.76 2.16 26.79
N GLU A 111 -11.54 3.41 27.20
CA GLU A 111 -10.54 4.30 26.62
C GLU A 111 -9.13 3.70 26.72
N ARG A 112 -8.80 3.08 27.86
CA ARG A 112 -7.54 2.36 28.05
C ARG A 112 -7.41 1.16 27.12
N ALA A 113 -8.48 0.36 26.96
CA ALA A 113 -8.48 -0.79 26.06
C ALA A 113 -8.30 -0.36 24.60
N VAL A 114 -9.04 0.65 24.15
CA VAL A 114 -8.90 1.22 22.79
C VAL A 114 -7.48 1.76 22.58
N LYS A 115 -6.93 2.50 23.55
CA LYS A 115 -5.55 3.01 23.48
C LYS A 115 -4.52 1.88 23.32
N TRP A 116 -4.62 0.81 24.10
CA TRP A 116 -3.71 -0.34 23.98
C TRP A 116 -3.89 -1.10 22.68
N LEU A 117 -5.12 -1.23 22.17
CA LEU A 117 -5.38 -1.83 20.87
C LEU A 117 -4.73 -1.01 19.75
N LEU A 118 -4.87 0.32 19.78
CA LEU A 118 -4.24 1.22 18.81
C LEU A 118 -2.71 1.17 18.90
N ILE A 119 -2.14 1.14 20.12
CA ILE A 119 -0.69 0.96 20.32
C ILE A 119 -0.24 -0.40 19.79
N GLY A 120 -0.99 -1.47 20.06
CA GLY A 120 -0.68 -2.81 19.55
C GLY A 120 -0.69 -2.87 18.03
N ALA A 121 -1.72 -2.31 17.39
CA ALA A 121 -1.81 -2.25 15.93
C ALA A 121 -0.67 -1.44 15.31
N ALA A 122 -0.34 -0.27 15.88
CA ALA A 122 0.78 0.55 15.44
C ALA A 122 2.12 -0.17 15.60
N SER A 123 2.34 -0.83 16.75
CA SER A 123 3.56 -1.62 16.99
C SER A 123 3.70 -2.78 16.02
N ILE A 124 2.62 -3.53 15.75
CA ILE A 124 2.65 -4.63 14.75
C ILE A 124 3.00 -4.09 13.37
N SER A 125 2.40 -2.97 12.95
CA SER A 125 2.71 -2.34 11.67
C SER A 125 4.18 -1.92 11.56
N ILE A 126 4.73 -1.31 12.61
CA ILE A 126 6.15 -0.91 12.66
C ILE A 126 7.06 -2.14 12.63
N LEU A 127 6.80 -3.15 13.47
CA LEU A 127 7.60 -4.37 13.54
C LEU A 127 7.54 -5.17 12.23
N ALA A 128 6.37 -5.26 11.60
CA ALA A 128 6.22 -5.92 10.30
C ALA A 128 7.01 -5.18 9.21
N THR A 129 7.01 -3.84 9.22
CA THR A 129 7.78 -3.03 8.27
C THR A 129 9.29 -3.29 8.43
N PHE A 130 9.79 -3.28 9.66
CA PHE A 130 11.20 -3.64 9.92
C PHE A 130 11.48 -5.11 9.60
N GLY A 131 10.55 -6.03 9.88
CA GLY A 131 10.68 -7.45 9.56
C GLY A 131 10.83 -7.69 8.05
N ILE A 132 10.00 -7.04 7.24
CA ILE A 132 10.10 -7.08 5.76
C ILE A 132 11.42 -6.49 5.31
N LEU A 133 11.81 -5.32 5.84
CA LEU A 133 13.08 -4.68 5.48
C LEU A 133 14.29 -5.57 5.81
N PHE A 134 14.34 -6.13 7.02
CA PHE A 134 15.45 -7.00 7.43
C PHE A 134 15.45 -8.33 6.67
N SER A 135 14.28 -8.90 6.38
CA SER A 135 14.18 -10.10 5.54
C SER A 135 14.75 -9.84 4.14
N ILE A 136 14.32 -8.75 3.49
CA ILE A 136 14.85 -8.36 2.17
C ILE A 136 16.35 -8.10 2.23
N LEU A 137 16.82 -7.40 3.28
CA LEU A 137 18.22 -7.07 3.45
C LEU A 137 19.10 -8.32 3.62
N PHE A 138 18.71 -9.25 4.49
CA PHE A 138 19.52 -10.44 4.76
C PHE A 138 19.58 -11.39 3.56
N GLU A 139 18.45 -11.61 2.87
CA GLU A 139 18.44 -12.44 1.65
C GLU A 139 19.20 -11.76 0.50
N ALA A 140 19.11 -10.44 0.35
CA ALA A 140 19.93 -9.71 -0.62
C ALA A 140 21.43 -9.77 -0.29
N ILE A 141 21.82 -9.75 0.98
CA ILE A 141 23.22 -9.95 1.38
C ILE A 141 23.69 -11.36 0.99
N ARG A 142 22.87 -12.39 1.18
CA ARG A 142 23.19 -13.76 0.72
C ARG A 142 23.39 -13.81 -0.79
N PHE A 143 22.54 -13.13 -1.55
CA PHE A 143 22.73 -12.99 -3.00
C PHE A 143 24.07 -12.33 -3.36
N PHE A 144 24.42 -11.20 -2.75
CA PHE A 144 25.65 -10.47 -3.05
C PHE A 144 26.93 -11.13 -2.50
N GLN A 145 26.80 -12.20 -1.71
CA GLN A 145 27.93 -13.08 -1.39
C GLN A 145 28.24 -14.05 -2.54
N MET A 146 27.25 -14.36 -3.38
CA MET A 146 27.39 -15.21 -4.57
C MET A 146 27.74 -14.37 -5.80
N GLU A 147 27.08 -13.21 -5.95
CA GLU A 147 27.15 -12.36 -7.13
C GLU A 147 27.72 -10.96 -6.84
N SER A 148 28.41 -10.38 -7.82
CA SER A 148 29.00 -9.04 -7.67
C SER A 148 27.94 -7.94 -7.65
N PHE A 149 27.90 -7.15 -6.57
CA PHE A 149 27.03 -5.98 -6.44
C PHE A 149 27.18 -4.97 -7.60
N TRP A 150 28.42 -4.72 -8.03
CA TRP A 150 28.66 -3.76 -9.11
C TRP A 150 28.14 -4.27 -10.44
N TYR A 151 28.40 -5.54 -10.76
CA TYR A 151 27.86 -6.16 -11.97
C TYR A 151 26.34 -6.21 -11.94
N PHE A 152 25.74 -6.46 -10.78
CA PHE A 152 24.28 -6.44 -10.64
C PHE A 152 23.68 -5.09 -11.04
N ILE A 153 24.29 -3.98 -10.66
CA ILE A 153 23.77 -2.64 -10.97
C ILE A 153 24.10 -2.20 -12.39
N THR A 154 25.33 -2.45 -12.87
CA THR A 154 25.80 -1.92 -14.16
C THR A 154 25.67 -2.90 -15.32
N GLY A 155 25.45 -4.17 -15.04
CA GLY A 155 25.38 -5.24 -16.03
C GLY A 155 24.15 -5.10 -16.92
N THR A 156 24.33 -5.38 -18.21
CA THR A 156 23.31 -5.23 -19.26
C THR A 156 22.62 -6.54 -19.62
N ASN A 157 23.08 -7.67 -19.09
CA ASN A 157 22.57 -8.98 -19.41
C ASN A 157 21.86 -9.57 -18.19
N TRP A 158 20.57 -9.87 -18.34
CA TRP A 158 19.76 -10.54 -17.32
C TRP A 158 19.33 -11.92 -17.83
N ALA A 159 19.99 -12.97 -17.35
CA ALA A 159 19.69 -14.37 -17.66
C ALA A 159 19.86 -15.25 -16.42
N PRO A 160 18.92 -15.18 -15.45
CA PRO A 160 18.97 -15.99 -14.23
C PRO A 160 18.85 -17.51 -14.49
N GLY A 161 18.36 -17.92 -15.67
CA GLY A 161 18.27 -19.32 -16.07
C GLY A 161 19.64 -19.97 -16.32
N ASP A 162 20.66 -19.18 -16.67
CA ASP A 162 22.03 -19.68 -16.87
C ASP A 162 22.59 -20.27 -15.57
N ALA A 163 22.26 -19.66 -14.42
CA ALA A 163 22.66 -20.14 -13.09
C ALA A 163 22.08 -21.53 -12.77
N PHE A 164 20.86 -21.83 -13.23
CA PHE A 164 20.26 -23.16 -13.08
C PHE A 164 20.96 -24.20 -13.96
N LEU A 165 21.26 -23.84 -15.21
CA LEU A 165 21.97 -24.72 -16.13
C LEU A 165 23.39 -25.04 -15.64
N GLU A 166 24.05 -24.07 -15.03
CA GLU A 166 25.37 -24.23 -14.43
C GLU A 166 25.34 -25.15 -13.20
N GLY A 167 24.39 -24.93 -12.27
CA GLY A 167 24.16 -25.82 -11.13
C GLY A 167 23.78 -27.25 -11.53
N ALA A 168 23.13 -27.42 -12.70
CA ALA A 168 22.79 -28.72 -13.27
C ALA A 168 23.91 -29.37 -14.12
N GLY A 169 25.09 -28.72 -14.25
CA GLY A 169 26.23 -29.20 -15.05
C GLY A 169 25.97 -29.22 -16.56
N ARG A 170 24.99 -28.45 -17.05
CA ARG A 170 24.56 -28.37 -18.47
C ARG A 170 24.88 -27.03 -19.13
N ALA A 171 25.49 -26.09 -18.44
CA ALA A 171 25.87 -24.81 -19.01
C ALA A 171 27.06 -24.96 -19.98
N GLU A 172 27.01 -24.21 -21.09
CA GLU A 172 28.22 -23.91 -21.86
C GLU A 172 29.12 -23.03 -20.98
N ALA A 173 30.38 -23.43 -20.81
CA ALA A 173 31.35 -22.73 -19.97
C ALA A 173 31.51 -21.29 -20.47
N THR A 174 30.77 -20.37 -19.85
CA THR A 174 30.83 -18.95 -20.15
C THR A 174 31.84 -18.35 -19.17
N GLU A 175 32.88 -17.66 -19.67
CA GLU A 175 33.84 -16.97 -18.82
C GLU A 175 33.14 -15.79 -18.11
N GLY A 176 32.68 -15.98 -16.88
CA GLY A 176 31.99 -14.96 -16.09
C GLY A 176 31.41 -15.49 -14.77
N PRO A 177 30.82 -14.61 -13.93
CA PRO A 177 30.09 -15.00 -12.72
C PRO A 177 28.96 -16.00 -13.01
N SER A 178 28.59 -16.78 -12.00
CA SER A 178 27.62 -17.88 -12.09
C SER A 178 26.18 -17.40 -12.27
N GLY A 179 25.83 -16.99 -13.48
CA GLY A 179 24.54 -16.40 -13.83
C GLY A 179 24.64 -14.92 -14.18
N ASN A 180 24.11 -14.54 -15.34
CA ASN A 180 24.14 -13.15 -15.78
C ASN A 180 23.05 -12.34 -15.05
N PHE A 181 23.35 -11.78 -13.88
CA PHE A 181 22.39 -10.99 -13.08
C PHE A 181 22.51 -9.46 -13.26
N GLY A 182 22.72 -8.96 -14.48
CA GLY A 182 22.75 -7.52 -14.76
C GLY A 182 21.35 -6.90 -14.74
N ALA A 183 21.00 -6.14 -13.71
CA ALA A 183 19.65 -5.61 -13.49
C ALA A 183 19.33 -4.34 -14.30
N LEU A 184 20.30 -3.75 -15.00
CA LEU A 184 20.12 -2.48 -15.72
C LEU A 184 18.95 -2.49 -16.71
N PRO A 185 18.73 -3.54 -17.54
CA PRO A 185 17.58 -3.60 -18.45
C PRO A 185 16.23 -3.58 -17.73
N LEU A 186 16.17 -4.19 -16.54
CA LEU A 186 14.95 -4.24 -15.72
C LEU A 186 14.59 -2.86 -15.20
N PHE A 187 15.57 -2.13 -14.68
CA PHE A 187 15.39 -0.75 -14.22
C PHE A 187 15.08 0.19 -15.39
N ALA A 188 15.74 0.00 -16.54
CA ALA A 188 15.43 0.76 -17.75
C ALA A 188 13.97 0.58 -18.16
N GLY A 189 13.45 -0.65 -18.18
CA GLY A 189 12.03 -0.91 -18.43
C GLY A 189 11.10 -0.28 -17.39
N THR A 190 11.41 -0.42 -16.09
CA THR A 190 10.63 0.21 -15.02
C THR A 190 10.56 1.74 -15.18
N PHE A 191 11.70 2.39 -15.46
CA PHE A 191 11.77 3.83 -15.65
C PHE A 191 11.13 4.29 -16.95
N MET A 192 11.25 3.53 -18.05
CA MET A 192 10.59 3.83 -19.32
C MET A 192 9.07 3.84 -19.15
N ILE A 193 8.51 2.76 -18.59
CA ILE A 193 7.05 2.65 -18.35
C ILE A 193 6.58 3.74 -17.39
N THR A 194 7.33 4.02 -16.33
CA THR A 194 7.02 5.10 -15.39
C THR A 194 7.04 6.47 -16.08
N ALA A 195 8.02 6.73 -16.94
CA ALA A 195 8.11 7.97 -17.69
C ALA A 195 6.90 8.16 -18.62
N ILE A 196 6.52 7.12 -19.38
CA ILE A 196 5.32 7.12 -20.22
C ILE A 196 4.07 7.39 -19.37
N ALA A 197 3.93 6.70 -18.23
CA ALA A 197 2.82 6.90 -17.32
C ALA A 197 2.74 8.35 -16.81
N MET A 198 3.87 8.96 -16.46
CA MET A 198 3.90 10.34 -15.98
C MET A 198 3.63 11.36 -17.09
N LEU A 199 4.08 11.10 -18.31
CA LEU A 199 3.76 11.93 -19.48
C LEU A 199 2.24 11.99 -19.75
N VAL A 200 1.51 10.94 -19.40
CA VAL A 200 0.04 10.92 -19.48
C VAL A 200 -0.60 11.51 -18.22
N ALA A 201 -0.19 11.03 -17.04
CA ALA A 201 -0.86 11.31 -15.78
C ALA A 201 -0.67 12.75 -15.29
N VAL A 202 0.54 13.31 -15.42
CA VAL A 202 0.85 14.63 -14.88
C VAL A 202 0.10 15.73 -15.62
N PRO A 203 0.15 15.83 -16.97
CA PRO A 203 -0.55 16.90 -17.68
C PRO A 203 -2.06 16.81 -17.48
N ILE A 204 -2.64 15.61 -17.59
CA ILE A 204 -4.09 15.42 -17.47
C ILE A 204 -4.55 15.62 -16.02
N GLY A 205 -3.84 15.02 -15.06
CA GLY A 205 -4.18 15.10 -13.64
C GLY A 205 -4.08 16.51 -13.09
N VAL A 206 -2.99 17.24 -13.40
CA VAL A 206 -2.84 18.63 -12.95
C VAL A 206 -3.84 19.54 -13.64
N SER A 207 -4.10 19.35 -14.94
CA SER A 207 -5.12 20.15 -15.64
C SER A 207 -6.53 19.92 -15.09
N ALA A 208 -6.87 18.66 -14.78
CA ALA A 208 -8.14 18.32 -14.13
C ALA A 208 -8.25 18.96 -12.75
N ALA A 209 -7.18 18.94 -11.94
CA ALA A 209 -7.13 19.61 -10.65
C ALA A 209 -7.34 21.13 -10.76
N ILE A 210 -6.68 21.79 -11.71
CA ILE A 210 -6.86 23.23 -11.96
C ILE A 210 -8.30 23.53 -12.37
N TYR A 211 -8.87 22.73 -13.28
CA TYR A 211 -10.26 22.91 -13.69
C TYR A 211 -11.22 22.74 -12.51
N MET A 212 -11.09 21.68 -11.71
CA MET A 212 -11.97 21.41 -10.57
C MET A 212 -11.89 22.46 -9.46
N SER A 213 -10.69 22.93 -9.15
CA SER A 213 -10.45 23.90 -8.07
C SER A 213 -10.78 25.33 -8.49
N GLU A 214 -10.45 25.71 -9.73
CA GLU A 214 -10.47 27.12 -10.14
C GLU A 214 -11.51 27.45 -11.19
N TYR A 215 -12.17 26.51 -11.86
CA TYR A 215 -13.15 26.80 -12.93
C TYR A 215 -14.50 26.11 -12.75
N ALA A 216 -14.53 24.91 -12.18
CA ALA A 216 -15.71 24.06 -12.13
C ALA A 216 -16.83 24.64 -11.25
N PRO A 217 -18.07 24.65 -11.73
CA PRO A 217 -19.23 24.92 -10.88
C PRO A 217 -19.37 23.85 -9.77
N PRO A 218 -19.99 24.18 -8.61
CA PRO A 218 -20.15 23.24 -7.50
C PRO A 218 -20.74 21.89 -7.93
N LYS A 219 -21.78 21.91 -8.77
CA LYS A 219 -22.43 20.69 -9.29
C LYS A 219 -21.49 19.75 -10.06
N VAL A 220 -20.52 20.30 -10.79
CA VAL A 220 -19.54 19.50 -11.54
C VAL A 220 -18.57 18.86 -10.56
N ARG A 221 -18.12 19.60 -9.54
CA ARG A 221 -17.21 19.11 -8.50
C ARG A 221 -17.84 17.99 -7.68
N ASP A 222 -19.11 18.14 -7.31
CA ASP A 222 -19.86 17.16 -6.51
C ASP A 222 -20.02 15.81 -7.22
N VAL A 223 -19.91 15.77 -8.55
CA VAL A 223 -19.96 14.53 -9.35
C VAL A 223 -18.55 14.04 -9.72
N ALA A 224 -17.69 14.93 -10.21
CA ALA A 224 -16.38 14.55 -10.72
C ALA A 224 -15.46 14.00 -9.62
N LYS A 225 -15.48 14.60 -8.42
CA LYS A 225 -14.56 14.18 -7.34
C LYS A 225 -14.86 12.75 -6.84
N PRO A 226 -16.12 12.37 -6.52
CA PRO A 226 -16.44 10.98 -6.21
C PRO A 226 -16.12 10.00 -7.34
N VAL A 227 -16.32 10.39 -8.61
CA VAL A 227 -15.98 9.52 -9.75
C VAL A 227 -14.48 9.25 -9.82
N LEU A 228 -13.64 10.29 -9.63
CA LEU A 228 -12.18 10.12 -9.57
C LEU A 228 -11.76 9.21 -8.40
N GLU A 229 -12.40 9.33 -7.24
CA GLU A 229 -12.14 8.46 -6.09
C GLU A 229 -12.54 7.00 -6.36
N VAL A 230 -13.66 6.77 -7.05
CA VAL A 230 -14.08 5.42 -7.45
C VAL A 230 -13.11 4.82 -8.47
N LEU A 231 -12.64 5.61 -9.44
CA LEU A 231 -11.63 5.15 -10.43
C LEU A 231 -10.32 4.71 -9.77
N ALA A 232 -9.93 5.35 -8.67
CA ALA A 232 -8.75 4.98 -7.88
C ALA A 232 -8.93 3.66 -7.11
N GLY A 233 -10.18 3.23 -6.89
CA GLY A 233 -10.53 1.96 -6.23
C GLY A 233 -10.59 0.74 -7.16
N ILE A 234 -10.46 0.94 -8.48
CA ILE A 234 -10.44 -0.17 -9.45
C ILE A 234 -9.16 -1.00 -9.23
N PRO A 235 -9.26 -2.34 -9.08
CA PRO A 235 -8.10 -3.20 -8.93
C PRO A 235 -7.13 -3.10 -10.12
N THR A 236 -5.83 -3.02 -9.83
CA THR A 236 -4.75 -2.88 -10.83
C THR A 236 -4.72 -4.03 -11.85
N VAL A 237 -5.12 -5.25 -11.46
CA VAL A 237 -5.22 -6.39 -12.38
C VAL A 237 -6.23 -6.18 -13.51
N VAL A 238 -7.33 -5.43 -13.25
CA VAL A 238 -8.33 -5.10 -14.27
C VAL A 238 -7.71 -4.18 -15.32
N TYR A 239 -6.93 -3.20 -14.88
CA TYR A 239 -6.15 -2.34 -15.77
C TYR A 239 -5.09 -3.13 -16.55
N GLY A 240 -4.39 -4.09 -15.91
CA GLY A 240 -3.41 -4.94 -16.56
C GLY A 240 -4.03 -5.79 -17.69
N PHE A 241 -5.19 -6.40 -17.43
CA PHE A 241 -5.91 -7.14 -18.46
C PHE A 241 -6.33 -6.21 -19.62
N PHE A 242 -6.93 -5.05 -19.31
CA PHE A 242 -7.31 -4.04 -20.30
C PHE A 242 -6.10 -3.59 -21.16
N ALA A 243 -4.93 -3.40 -20.54
CA ALA A 243 -3.71 -3.05 -21.23
C ALA A 243 -3.30 -4.14 -22.24
N ALA A 244 -3.29 -5.41 -21.83
CA ALA A 244 -2.87 -6.53 -22.66
C ALA A 244 -3.84 -6.85 -23.79
N ILE A 245 -5.15 -6.87 -23.53
CA ILE A 245 -6.14 -7.35 -24.52
C ILE A 245 -6.73 -6.24 -25.40
N THR A 246 -6.66 -4.97 -24.97
CA THR A 246 -7.25 -3.85 -25.70
C THR A 246 -6.18 -2.87 -26.16
N VAL A 247 -5.41 -2.30 -25.23
CA VAL A 247 -4.51 -1.19 -25.54
C VAL A 247 -3.31 -1.65 -26.37
N ALA A 248 -2.69 -2.77 -26.03
CA ALA A 248 -1.56 -3.32 -26.79
C ALA A 248 -1.93 -3.62 -28.27
N PRO A 249 -3.02 -4.35 -28.58
CA PRO A 249 -3.45 -4.54 -29.98
C PRO A 249 -3.76 -3.24 -30.72
N LEU A 250 -4.35 -2.25 -30.05
CA LEU A 250 -4.59 -0.93 -30.64
C LEU A 250 -3.28 -0.20 -30.98
N ILE A 251 -2.28 -0.27 -30.10
CA ILE A 251 -0.96 0.32 -30.34
C ILE A 251 -0.27 -0.37 -31.50
N VAL A 252 -0.31 -1.71 -31.57
CA VAL A 252 0.28 -2.48 -32.68
C VAL A 252 -0.38 -2.11 -34.01
N SER A 253 -1.73 -2.05 -34.04
CA SER A 253 -2.47 -1.66 -35.24
C SER A 253 -2.18 -0.22 -35.66
N ALA A 254 -2.04 0.70 -34.70
CA ALA A 254 -1.70 2.09 -34.96
C ALA A 254 -0.27 2.24 -35.48
N ALA A 255 0.69 1.50 -34.92
CA ALA A 255 2.07 1.46 -35.38
C ALA A 255 2.16 0.92 -36.81
N ASP A 256 1.47 -0.18 -37.11
CA ASP A 256 1.42 -0.78 -38.45
C ASP A 256 0.85 0.20 -39.49
N SER A 257 -0.19 0.96 -39.11
CA SER A 257 -0.78 1.99 -39.99
C SER A 257 0.18 3.11 -40.41
N VAL A 258 1.26 3.33 -39.66
CA VAL A 258 2.31 4.32 -39.96
C VAL A 258 3.63 3.67 -40.40
N GLY A 259 3.62 2.36 -40.66
CA GLY A 259 4.78 1.59 -41.13
C GLY A 259 5.82 1.28 -40.03
N LEU A 260 5.41 1.27 -38.76
CA LEU A 260 6.25 0.91 -37.62
C LEU A 260 5.89 -0.48 -37.10
N GLU A 261 6.90 -1.27 -36.76
CA GLU A 261 6.70 -2.54 -36.07
C GLU A 261 6.61 -2.30 -34.55
N ALA A 262 5.63 -2.94 -33.92
CA ALA A 262 5.44 -2.88 -32.47
C ALA A 262 5.12 -4.27 -31.93
N SER A 263 5.71 -4.62 -30.80
CA SER A 263 5.39 -5.86 -30.09
C SER A 263 4.07 -5.73 -29.33
N PHE A 264 3.38 -6.85 -29.08
CA PHE A 264 2.23 -6.88 -28.19
C PHE A 264 2.61 -6.68 -26.71
N ASN A 265 3.85 -6.93 -26.32
CA ASN A 265 4.34 -6.69 -24.95
C ASN A 265 5.22 -5.43 -24.85
N ASN A 266 4.92 -4.44 -25.70
CA ASN A 266 5.61 -3.16 -25.73
C ASN A 266 5.47 -2.38 -24.41
N ALA A 267 6.39 -1.45 -24.15
CA ALA A 267 6.36 -0.62 -22.95
C ALA A 267 5.26 0.47 -22.97
N LEU A 268 4.80 0.90 -24.15
CA LEU A 268 3.76 1.93 -24.28
C LEU A 268 2.41 1.50 -23.68
N ALA A 269 1.96 0.28 -23.94
CA ALA A 269 0.65 -0.22 -23.49
C ALA A 269 0.48 -0.17 -21.96
N PRO A 270 1.34 -0.83 -21.16
CA PRO A 270 1.29 -0.73 -19.70
C PRO A 270 1.55 0.71 -19.22
N GLY A 271 2.45 1.47 -19.88
CA GLY A 271 2.74 2.86 -19.51
C GLY A 271 1.54 3.78 -19.62
N ILE A 272 0.81 3.73 -20.74
CA ILE A 272 -0.39 4.55 -20.97
C ILE A 272 -1.49 4.18 -19.97
N VAL A 273 -1.75 2.89 -19.78
CA VAL A 273 -2.80 2.43 -18.85
C VAL A 273 -2.45 2.75 -17.40
N MET A 274 -1.20 2.58 -17.01
CA MET A 274 -0.70 3.02 -15.71
C MET A 274 -0.86 4.53 -15.54
N GLY A 275 -0.59 5.31 -16.59
CA GLY A 275 -0.85 6.75 -16.62
C GLY A 275 -2.32 7.07 -16.33
N ILE A 276 -3.25 6.41 -17.02
CA ILE A 276 -4.70 6.57 -16.81
C ILE A 276 -5.09 6.27 -15.36
N MET A 277 -4.56 5.18 -14.79
CA MET A 277 -4.80 4.83 -13.39
C MET A 277 -4.27 5.88 -12.40
N ILE A 278 -3.17 6.58 -12.72
CA ILE A 278 -2.56 7.58 -11.83
C ILE A 278 -3.24 8.96 -11.96
N ILE A 279 -3.99 9.24 -13.03
CA ILE A 279 -4.71 10.51 -13.23
C ILE A 279 -5.57 10.89 -12.01
N PRO A 280 -6.47 10.04 -11.49
CA PRO A 280 -7.34 10.41 -10.37
C PRO A 280 -6.56 10.73 -9.10
N PHE A 281 -5.41 10.07 -8.91
CA PHE A 281 -4.53 10.29 -7.78
C PHE A 281 -3.86 11.67 -7.83
N ILE A 282 -3.20 12.01 -8.95
CA ILE A 282 -2.57 13.31 -9.15
C ILE A 282 -3.63 14.42 -9.12
N SER A 283 -4.78 14.20 -9.75
CA SER A 283 -5.86 15.18 -9.82
C SER A 283 -6.47 15.47 -8.46
N SER A 284 -6.76 14.45 -7.65
CA SER A 284 -7.42 14.64 -6.35
C SER A 284 -6.49 15.34 -5.35
N LEU A 285 -5.23 14.90 -5.26
CA LEU A 285 -4.25 15.52 -4.38
C LEU A 285 -3.88 16.94 -4.81
N SER A 286 -3.73 17.18 -6.12
CA SER A 286 -3.45 18.53 -6.62
C SER A 286 -4.65 19.47 -6.42
N ASP A 287 -5.89 18.97 -6.53
CA ASP A 287 -7.11 19.76 -6.25
C ASP A 287 -7.15 20.23 -4.79
N ASP A 288 -6.83 19.33 -3.85
CA ASP A 288 -6.78 19.67 -2.42
C ASP A 288 -5.72 20.74 -2.13
N VAL A 289 -4.54 20.61 -2.74
CA VAL A 289 -3.46 21.58 -2.61
C VAL A 289 -3.86 22.94 -3.19
N ILE A 290 -4.40 22.98 -4.40
CA ILE A 290 -4.80 24.25 -5.04
C ILE A 290 -5.93 24.92 -4.25
N SER A 291 -6.93 24.14 -3.84
CA SER A 291 -8.06 24.62 -3.03
C SER A 291 -7.63 25.14 -1.65
N SER A 292 -6.50 24.66 -1.11
CA SER A 292 -5.97 25.11 0.19
C SER A 292 -5.31 26.50 0.15
N VAL A 293 -5.00 27.04 -1.03
CA VAL A 293 -4.48 28.42 -1.14
C VAL A 293 -5.51 29.39 -0.54
N PRO A 294 -5.13 30.39 0.27
CA PRO A 294 -6.08 31.30 0.89
C PRO A 294 -6.88 32.13 -0.12
N THR A 295 -8.18 32.30 0.12
CA THR A 295 -9.05 33.16 -0.71
C THR A 295 -8.59 34.62 -0.73
N ALA A 296 -7.97 35.09 0.35
CA ALA A 296 -7.41 36.44 0.43
C ALA A 296 -6.34 36.72 -0.65
N MET A 297 -5.49 35.72 -0.99
CA MET A 297 -4.51 35.87 -2.06
C MET A 297 -5.18 36.01 -3.43
N ARG A 298 -6.26 35.25 -3.68
CA ARG A 298 -7.06 35.34 -4.91
C ARG A 298 -7.74 36.70 -5.02
N GLN A 299 -8.43 37.13 -3.97
CA GLN A 299 -9.13 38.41 -3.93
C GLN A 299 -8.17 39.60 -4.03
N GLY A 300 -6.99 39.53 -3.40
CA GLY A 300 -5.94 40.54 -3.51
C GLY A 300 -5.44 40.70 -4.95
N SER A 301 -5.18 39.60 -5.65
CA SER A 301 -4.79 39.63 -7.07
C SER A 301 -5.88 40.27 -7.94
N LEU A 302 -7.14 39.88 -7.75
CA LEU A 302 -8.27 40.43 -8.50
C LEU A 302 -8.48 41.93 -8.22
N ALA A 303 -8.27 42.38 -6.97
CA ALA A 303 -8.36 43.78 -6.59
C ALA A 303 -7.29 44.67 -7.26
N LEU A 304 -6.15 44.08 -7.63
CA LEU A 304 -5.10 44.75 -8.42
C LEU A 304 -5.43 44.80 -9.93
N GLY A 305 -6.62 44.37 -10.34
CA GLY A 305 -7.08 44.41 -11.74
C GLY A 305 -6.64 43.20 -12.57
N THR A 306 -6.07 42.15 -11.98
CA THR A 306 -5.71 40.94 -12.72
C THR A 306 -6.95 40.12 -13.09
N THR A 307 -6.87 39.40 -14.21
CA THR A 307 -7.90 38.45 -14.62
C THR A 307 -7.81 37.15 -13.82
N ARG A 308 -8.87 36.33 -13.85
CA ARG A 308 -8.89 35.00 -13.20
C ARG A 308 -7.73 34.12 -13.67
N ASN A 309 -7.45 34.09 -14.97
CA ASN A 309 -6.37 33.29 -15.54
C ASN A 309 -4.98 33.81 -15.10
N GLU A 310 -4.78 35.12 -15.02
CA GLU A 310 -3.55 35.72 -14.50
C GLU A 310 -3.36 35.42 -13.00
N THR A 311 -4.44 35.51 -12.21
CA THR A 311 -4.43 35.14 -10.79
C THR A 311 -4.03 33.67 -10.61
N ILE A 312 -4.59 32.77 -11.42
CA ILE A 312 -4.25 31.34 -11.35
C ILE A 312 -2.79 31.11 -11.70
N ARG A 313 -2.30 31.68 -12.81
CA ARG A 313 -0.93 31.46 -13.30
C ARG A 313 0.15 32.08 -12.43
N HIS A 314 -0.08 33.28 -11.88
CA HIS A 314 0.96 34.05 -11.20
C HIS A 314 0.85 34.01 -9.68
N VAL A 315 -0.30 33.63 -9.11
CA VAL A 315 -0.51 33.60 -7.65
C VAL A 315 -0.82 32.20 -7.17
N VAL A 316 -1.89 31.58 -7.69
CA VAL A 316 -2.37 30.29 -7.16
C VAL A 316 -1.42 29.14 -7.49
N LEU A 317 -1.04 28.96 -8.76
CA LEU A 317 -0.17 27.86 -9.18
C LEU A 317 1.22 27.93 -8.56
N PRO A 318 1.90 29.10 -8.50
CA PRO A 318 3.19 29.19 -7.81
C PRO A 318 3.10 28.87 -6.31
N ALA A 319 2.02 29.29 -5.64
CA ALA A 319 1.79 28.98 -4.23
C ALA A 319 1.47 27.49 -4.00
N ALA A 320 0.73 26.86 -4.91
CA ALA A 320 0.36 25.44 -4.86
C ALA A 320 1.48 24.51 -5.38
N LEU A 321 2.45 25.02 -6.13
CA LEU A 321 3.49 24.24 -6.82
C LEU A 321 4.18 23.19 -5.93
N PRO A 322 4.57 23.49 -4.67
CA PRO A 322 5.25 22.50 -3.83
C PRO A 322 4.38 21.29 -3.52
N GLY A 323 3.06 21.50 -3.35
CA GLY A 323 2.11 20.42 -3.13
C GLY A 323 1.78 19.66 -4.41
N ILE A 324 1.69 20.33 -5.57
CA ILE A 324 1.51 19.66 -6.88
C ILE A 324 2.71 18.77 -7.21
N VAL A 325 3.94 19.27 -6.95
CA VAL A 325 5.17 18.48 -7.09
C VAL A 325 5.15 17.27 -6.14
N SER A 326 4.70 17.45 -4.89
CA SER A 326 4.53 16.34 -3.95
C SER A 326 3.53 15.30 -4.45
N ALA A 327 2.37 15.72 -4.97
CA ALA A 327 1.36 14.83 -5.52
C ALA A 327 1.90 14.04 -6.73
N THR A 328 2.66 14.72 -7.58
CA THR A 328 3.30 14.12 -8.75
C THR A 328 4.37 13.10 -8.36
N LEU A 329 5.26 13.45 -7.42
CA LEU A 329 6.31 12.55 -6.94
C LEU A 329 5.73 11.31 -6.23
N LEU A 330 4.62 11.47 -5.51
CA LEU A 330 3.91 10.34 -4.93
C LEU A 330 3.28 9.43 -6.02
N GLY A 331 2.83 10.02 -7.14
CA GLY A 331 2.43 9.29 -8.34
C GLY A 331 3.57 8.51 -8.98
N VAL A 332 4.77 9.11 -9.08
CA VAL A 332 6.00 8.43 -9.54
C VAL A 332 6.33 7.23 -8.64
N SER A 333 6.31 7.43 -7.31
CA SER A 333 6.56 6.34 -6.35
C SER A 333 5.58 5.19 -6.51
N ARG A 334 4.30 5.48 -6.83
CA ARG A 334 3.29 4.45 -7.12
C ARG A 334 3.56 3.74 -8.45
N ALA A 335 3.96 4.45 -9.50
CA ALA A 335 4.29 3.87 -10.80
C ALA A 335 5.50 2.92 -10.73
N LEU A 336 6.57 3.32 -10.03
CA LEU A 336 7.76 2.48 -9.84
C LEU A 336 7.46 1.18 -9.10
N GLY A 337 6.50 1.22 -8.17
CA GLY A 337 6.02 0.07 -7.41
C GLY A 337 4.84 -0.66 -8.04
N GLU A 338 4.44 -0.31 -9.27
CA GLU A 338 3.32 -0.98 -9.94
C GLU A 338 3.74 -2.40 -10.35
N THR A 339 2.89 -3.38 -10.03
CA THR A 339 3.20 -4.80 -10.18
C THR A 339 2.24 -5.47 -11.15
N MET A 340 0.93 -5.27 -11.01
CA MET A 340 -0.05 -6.08 -11.73
C MET A 340 -0.25 -5.63 -13.17
N ILE A 341 -0.23 -4.32 -13.44
CA ILE A 341 -0.34 -3.83 -14.82
C ILE A 341 0.83 -4.35 -15.67
N VAL A 342 2.05 -4.26 -15.13
CA VAL A 342 3.26 -4.66 -15.85
C VAL A 342 3.42 -6.18 -15.93
N VAL A 343 3.05 -6.94 -14.89
CA VAL A 343 3.03 -8.43 -14.96
C VAL A 343 2.08 -8.93 -16.03
N MET A 344 1.00 -8.21 -16.32
CA MET A 344 0.02 -8.66 -17.29
C MET A 344 0.27 -8.17 -18.72
N ALA A 345 0.89 -7.00 -18.89
CA ALA A 345 1.00 -6.36 -20.20
C ALA A 345 2.43 -6.04 -20.66
N ALA A 346 3.44 -6.11 -19.78
CA ALA A 346 4.84 -5.94 -20.18
C ALA A 346 5.46 -7.28 -20.60
N GLY A 347 6.56 -7.22 -21.34
CA GLY A 347 7.28 -8.41 -21.80
C GLY A 347 8.02 -9.11 -20.66
N MET A 348 8.41 -10.36 -20.92
CA MET A 348 9.32 -11.13 -20.04
C MET A 348 10.79 -11.00 -20.45
N ARG A 349 11.06 -10.40 -21.62
CA ARG A 349 12.41 -10.27 -22.16
C ARG A 349 13.10 -9.01 -21.58
N PRO A 350 14.27 -9.15 -20.95
CA PRO A 350 15.07 -8.02 -20.49
C PRO A 350 15.80 -7.40 -21.67
N ASN A 351 15.17 -6.42 -22.30
CA ASN A 351 15.72 -5.70 -23.44
C ASN A 351 16.10 -4.27 -23.03
N LEU A 352 17.37 -3.90 -23.23
CA LEU A 352 17.85 -2.55 -22.97
C LEU A 352 17.70 -1.69 -24.24
N THR A 353 16.51 -1.10 -24.39
CA THR A 353 16.14 -0.30 -25.56
C THR A 353 15.52 1.03 -25.15
N ALA A 354 15.69 2.05 -25.99
CA ALA A 354 15.00 3.34 -25.86
C ALA A 354 13.70 3.39 -26.66
N ASN A 355 13.41 2.35 -27.46
CA ASN A 355 12.20 2.26 -28.26
C ASN A 355 11.06 1.66 -27.42
N PRO A 356 9.99 2.42 -27.11
CA PRO A 356 8.93 1.92 -26.25
C PRO A 356 7.95 0.98 -26.97
N LEU A 357 8.12 0.76 -28.30
CA LEU A 357 7.36 -0.20 -29.11
C LEU A 357 7.94 -1.62 -29.04
N GLU A 358 9.16 -1.77 -28.54
CA GLU A 358 9.81 -3.06 -28.35
C GLU A 358 9.43 -3.71 -27.01
N ASP A 359 9.62 -5.02 -26.93
CA ASP A 359 9.49 -5.77 -25.69
C ASP A 359 10.43 -5.21 -24.63
N MET A 360 9.91 -4.96 -23.43
CA MET A 360 10.69 -4.63 -22.25
C MET A 360 10.05 -5.30 -21.03
N THR A 361 10.88 -5.69 -20.07
CA THR A 361 10.42 -6.19 -18.77
C THR A 361 10.79 -5.23 -17.65
N THR A 362 10.21 -5.42 -16.47
CA THR A 362 10.43 -4.55 -15.31
C THR A 362 10.97 -5.33 -14.13
N VAL A 363 11.48 -4.58 -13.15
CA VAL A 363 11.96 -5.12 -11.87
C VAL A 363 10.85 -5.91 -11.15
N THR A 364 9.62 -5.39 -11.11
CA THR A 364 8.51 -6.06 -10.42
C THR A 364 8.07 -7.34 -11.11
N VAL A 365 8.08 -7.37 -12.45
CA VAL A 365 7.83 -8.59 -13.24
C VAL A 365 8.87 -9.66 -12.92
N SER A 366 10.15 -9.28 -12.86
CA SER A 366 11.24 -10.21 -12.54
C SER A 366 11.16 -10.73 -11.10
N ILE A 367 10.79 -9.90 -10.14
CA ILE A 367 10.56 -10.31 -8.75
C ILE A 367 9.44 -11.36 -8.69
N VAL A 368 8.30 -11.11 -9.33
CA VAL A 368 7.17 -12.06 -9.36
C VAL A 368 7.62 -13.37 -10.00
N SER A 369 8.24 -13.30 -11.18
CA SER A 369 8.70 -14.48 -11.91
C SER A 369 9.68 -15.35 -11.12
N ALA A 370 10.58 -14.73 -10.34
CA ALA A 370 11.57 -15.45 -9.54
C ALA A 370 10.96 -16.11 -8.29
N LEU A 371 9.94 -15.48 -7.68
CA LEU A 371 9.30 -15.99 -6.46
C LEU A 371 8.12 -16.95 -6.71
N THR A 372 7.51 -16.90 -7.90
CA THR A 372 6.46 -17.87 -8.29
C THR A 372 6.99 -19.03 -9.13
N GLY A 373 8.29 -19.02 -9.49
CA GLY A 373 8.92 -20.10 -10.24
C GLY A 373 9.22 -21.33 -9.37
N ASP A 374 9.43 -22.47 -10.02
CA ASP A 374 9.74 -23.76 -9.37
C ASP A 374 11.22 -23.88 -8.92
N ASN A 375 11.86 -22.75 -8.60
CA ASN A 375 13.28 -22.72 -8.21
C ASN A 375 13.47 -23.12 -6.74
N GLU A 376 14.63 -23.69 -6.43
CA GLU A 376 15.03 -23.90 -5.03
C GLU A 376 15.12 -22.56 -4.29
N PHE A 377 14.67 -22.55 -3.03
CA PHE A 377 14.65 -21.33 -2.20
C PHE A 377 16.04 -20.73 -1.97
N GLU A 378 17.10 -21.54 -2.01
CA GLU A 378 18.48 -21.09 -1.83
C GLU A 378 19.23 -20.83 -3.15
N SER A 379 18.54 -20.95 -4.29
CA SER A 379 19.16 -20.66 -5.59
C SER A 379 19.42 -19.17 -5.79
N ALA A 380 20.48 -18.84 -6.53
CA ALA A 380 20.80 -17.46 -6.90
C ALA A 380 19.63 -16.77 -7.63
N ALA A 381 18.84 -17.51 -8.41
CA ALA A 381 17.66 -17.00 -9.11
C ALA A 381 16.58 -16.49 -8.13
N THR A 382 16.22 -17.26 -7.11
CA THR A 382 15.26 -16.85 -6.08
C THR A 382 15.81 -15.69 -5.24
N LEU A 383 17.07 -15.78 -4.83
CA LEU A 383 17.74 -14.74 -4.03
C LEU A 383 17.87 -13.41 -4.77
N SER A 384 17.99 -13.43 -6.10
CA SER A 384 18.04 -12.22 -6.94
C SER A 384 16.78 -11.37 -6.81
N ALA A 385 15.61 -11.96 -6.52
CA ALA A 385 14.37 -11.23 -6.29
C ALA A 385 14.45 -10.32 -5.06
N PHE A 386 15.13 -10.77 -3.99
CA PHE A 386 15.36 -9.96 -2.80
C PHE A 386 16.36 -8.84 -3.08
N ALA A 387 17.40 -9.08 -3.87
CA ALA A 387 18.34 -8.05 -4.31
C ALA A 387 17.64 -6.97 -5.17
N LEU A 388 16.80 -7.37 -6.11
CA LEU A 388 15.95 -6.47 -6.90
C LEU A 388 14.99 -5.67 -6.02
N GLY A 389 14.33 -6.34 -5.05
CA GLY A 389 13.45 -5.71 -4.08
C GLY A 389 14.17 -4.68 -3.20
N LEU A 390 15.37 -5.00 -2.72
CA LEU A 390 16.21 -4.08 -1.96
C LEU A 390 16.58 -2.85 -2.80
N MET A 391 16.99 -3.04 -4.04
CA MET A 391 17.36 -1.93 -4.92
C MET A 391 16.15 -1.06 -5.27
N LEU A 392 14.99 -1.64 -5.55
CA LEU A 392 13.75 -0.88 -5.78
C LEU A 392 13.34 -0.10 -4.52
N PHE A 393 13.48 -0.70 -3.33
CA PHE A 393 13.27 -0.01 -2.06
C PHE A 393 14.22 1.18 -1.88
N VAL A 394 15.51 1.01 -2.17
CA VAL A 394 16.50 2.10 -2.09
C VAL A 394 16.16 3.23 -3.08
N VAL A 395 15.79 2.90 -4.31
CA VAL A 395 15.39 3.89 -5.34
C VAL A 395 14.15 4.66 -4.89
N THR A 396 13.11 3.96 -4.44
CA THR A 396 11.86 4.60 -3.99
C THR A 396 12.07 5.42 -2.72
N LEU A 397 12.88 4.95 -1.78
CA LEU A 397 13.27 5.70 -0.58
C LEU A 397 14.04 6.97 -0.93
N ALA A 398 15.01 6.88 -1.85
CA ALA A 398 15.78 8.03 -2.31
C ALA A 398 14.88 9.09 -2.96
N LEU A 399 13.96 8.67 -3.84
CA LEU A 399 12.98 9.58 -4.47
C LEU A 399 12.06 10.22 -3.44
N ASN A 400 11.53 9.45 -2.49
CA ASN A 400 10.69 9.99 -1.42
C ASN A 400 11.47 10.97 -0.52
N PHE A 401 12.74 10.67 -0.21
CA PHE A 401 13.60 11.58 0.55
C PHE A 401 13.84 12.90 -0.18
N VAL A 402 14.20 12.84 -1.47
CA VAL A 402 14.34 14.02 -2.33
C VAL A 402 13.05 14.83 -2.37
N SER A 403 11.90 14.15 -2.49
CA SER A 403 10.58 14.77 -2.47
C SER A 403 10.37 15.59 -1.21
N VAL A 404 10.61 15.01 -0.03
CA VAL A 404 10.46 15.69 1.26
C VAL A 404 11.41 16.89 1.38
N VAL A 405 12.68 16.73 0.97
CA VAL A 405 13.67 17.81 1.02
C VAL A 405 13.27 18.97 0.11
N MET A 406 12.83 18.68 -1.12
CA MET A 406 12.33 19.70 -2.04
C MET A 406 11.13 20.44 -1.43
N ILE A 407 10.13 19.71 -0.94
CA ILE A 407 8.92 20.31 -0.36
C ILE A 407 9.26 21.24 0.81
N ARG A 408 10.16 20.83 1.72
CA ARG A 408 10.58 21.65 2.87
C ARG A 408 11.20 22.98 2.42
N ARG A 409 12.17 22.94 1.50
CA ARG A 409 12.82 24.15 0.98
C ARG A 409 11.86 25.10 0.29
N PHE A 410 10.88 24.56 -0.44
CA PHE A 410 9.87 25.37 -1.11
C PHE A 410 8.86 25.98 -0.11
N ARG A 411 8.46 25.24 0.92
CA ARG A 411 7.61 25.77 2.00
C ARG A 411 8.26 26.90 2.76
N GLU A 412 9.56 26.83 3.03
CA GLU A 412 10.32 27.91 3.69
C GLU A 412 10.36 29.18 2.83
N LYS A 413 10.45 29.04 1.51
CA LYS A 413 10.47 30.18 0.56
C LYS A 413 9.12 30.90 0.44
N TYR A 414 8.02 30.18 0.63
CA TYR A 414 6.64 30.70 0.54
C TYR A 414 5.91 30.76 1.88
N ALA A 415 6.61 30.48 2.98
CA ALA A 415 6.14 30.82 4.30
C ALA A 415 6.04 32.34 4.33
N VAL A 416 4.84 32.86 4.04
CA VAL A 416 4.46 34.19 4.48
C VAL A 416 4.71 34.16 5.98
N ASN A 417 5.66 34.98 6.44
CA ASN A 417 5.80 35.28 7.85
C ASN A 417 4.42 35.68 8.34
N ASN A 418 3.73 34.78 9.03
CA ASN A 418 2.61 35.13 9.87
C ASN A 418 3.21 35.94 11.02
N LEU A 419 3.35 37.25 10.80
CA LEU A 419 3.38 38.24 11.86
C LEU A 419 1.96 38.43 12.39
#